data_AF-A0A1F2RSY4-F1
#
_entry.id   AF-A0A1F2RSY4-F1
#
_cell.length_a   1.000
_cell.length_b   1.000
_cell.length_c   1.000
_cell.angle_alpha   90.00
_cell.angle_beta   90.00
_cell.angle_gamma   90.00
#
_symmetry.space_group_name_H-M   'P 1'
#
loop_
_entity.id
_entity.type
_entity.pdbx_description
1 polymer ?
#
loop_
_entity_poly.entity_id
_entity_poly.type
_entity_poly.pdbx_seq_one_letter_code
_entity_poly.pdbx_strand_id
1 'polypeptide(L)'
;MIVDQQSNIVFITYKPKTHFEPAILRDAAEEAGAAFLLIQIMARGRVMEEGEKHFFIAGEDRFVLIEPPPSAPPLPAASDKELSVIASVDDSADPVRLKIVQSKPVEP
;
A
#
# COMPACT_ATOMS: atom_id res chain seq x y z
N MET A 1 -10.00 -3.55 30.11
CA MET A 1 -9.30 -2.34 29.65
C MET A 1 -9.11 -2.48 28.16
N ILE A 2 -10.03 -1.94 27.35
CA ILE A 2 -9.80 -1.85 25.91
C ILE A 2 -8.89 -0.63 25.74
N VAL A 3 -7.60 -0.89 25.60
CA VAL A 3 -6.67 0.15 25.17
C VAL A 3 -6.86 0.24 23.66
N ASP A 4 -7.80 1.06 23.22
CA ASP A 4 -7.75 1.59 21.87
C ASP A 4 -6.62 2.63 21.89
N GLN A 5 -5.38 2.18 21.62
CA GLN A 5 -4.33 3.13 21.29
C GLN A 5 -4.81 3.81 20.02
N GLN A 6 -5.19 5.09 20.12
CA GLN A 6 -5.50 5.93 18.98
C GLN A 6 -4.39 5.76 17.96
N SER A 7 -4.63 4.89 17.00
CA SER A 7 -3.66 4.56 15.97
C SER A 7 -3.82 5.68 14.97
N ASN A 8 -2.86 6.60 14.93
CA ASN A 8 -2.85 7.64 13.91
C ASN A 8 -2.63 6.95 12.56
N ILE A 9 -3.74 6.70 11.85
CA ILE A 9 -3.77 6.12 10.52
C ILE A 9 -4.04 7.24 9.52
N VAL A 10 -3.23 7.31 8.48
CA VAL A 10 -3.49 8.20 7.33
C VAL A 10 -4.01 7.36 6.17
N PHE A 11 -5.16 7.78 5.63
CA PHE A 11 -5.75 7.20 4.44
C PHE A 11 -5.46 8.08 3.23
N ILE A 12 -4.82 7.51 2.22
CA ILE A 12 -4.42 8.22 1.02
C ILE A 12 -5.10 7.58 -0.18
N THR A 13 -5.82 8.38 -0.96
CA THR A 13 -6.30 7.94 -2.26
C THR A 13 -5.23 8.25 -3.30
N TYR A 14 -4.55 7.21 -3.77
CA TYR A 14 -3.50 7.31 -4.77
C TYR A 14 -4.12 7.35 -6.18
N LYS A 15 -3.88 8.45 -6.91
CA LYS A 15 -4.43 8.65 -8.24
C LYS A 15 -3.46 8.16 -9.32
N PRO A 16 -3.96 7.75 -10.49
CA PRO A 16 -3.07 7.47 -11.62
C PRO A 16 -2.22 8.70 -11.95
N LYS A 17 -0.93 8.51 -12.26
CA LYS A 17 0.08 9.55 -12.59
C LYS A 17 0.50 10.47 -11.43
N THR A 18 0.28 10.06 -10.18
CA THR A 18 0.93 10.69 -9.03
C THR A 18 2.15 9.86 -8.63
N HIS A 19 3.13 10.47 -7.96
CA HIS A 19 4.22 9.75 -7.30
C HIS A 19 3.93 9.66 -5.80
N PHE A 20 4.18 8.50 -5.19
CA PHE A 20 3.95 8.27 -3.78
C PHE A 20 5.24 8.45 -2.99
N GLU A 21 5.35 9.58 -2.30
CA GLU A 21 6.47 9.90 -1.42
C GLU A 21 6.04 9.88 0.05
N PRO A 22 6.07 8.71 0.73
CA PRO A 22 5.65 8.61 2.12
C PRO A 22 6.55 9.41 3.07
N ALA A 23 7.82 9.62 2.72
CA ALA A 23 8.76 10.44 3.51
C ALA A 23 8.25 11.88 3.68
N ILE A 24 7.81 12.54 2.60
CA ILE A 24 7.25 13.90 2.65
C ILE A 24 6.06 13.96 3.62
N LEU A 25 5.22 12.93 3.63
CA LEU A 25 4.06 12.88 4.52
C LEU A 25 4.45 12.70 5.98
N ARG A 26 5.52 11.93 6.26
CA ARG A 26 6.05 11.77 7.62
C ARG A 26 6.70 13.05 8.11
N ASP A 27 7.52 13.69 7.29
CA ASP A 27 8.18 14.95 7.63
C ASP A 27 7.14 16.04 7.94
N ALA A 28 6.10 16.17 7.10
CA ALA A 28 5.00 17.09 7.35
C ALA A 28 4.20 16.77 8.63
N ALA A 29 4.07 15.49 8.99
CA ALA A 29 3.45 15.08 10.25
C ALA A 29 4.29 15.52 11.44
N GLU A 30 5.60 15.28 11.38
CA GLU A 30 6.55 15.61 12.43
C GLU A 30 6.63 17.12 12.66
N GLU A 31 6.66 17.92 11.58
CA GLU A 31 6.57 19.38 11.64
C GLU A 31 5.28 19.86 12.33
N ALA A 32 4.18 19.14 12.14
CA ALA A 32 2.89 19.39 12.79
C ALA A 32 2.82 18.84 14.23
N GLY A 33 3.89 18.24 14.76
CA GLY A 33 3.92 17.62 16.08
C GLY A 33 3.11 16.32 16.19
N ALA A 34 2.87 15.67 15.05
CA ALA A 34 2.16 14.40 14.95
C ALA A 34 3.10 13.28 14.45
N ALA A 35 2.71 12.02 14.69
CA ALA A 35 3.38 10.87 14.12
C ALA A 35 2.34 9.88 13.60
N PHE A 36 2.55 9.41 12.36
CA PHE A 36 1.72 8.39 11.74
C PHE A 36 2.32 7.02 11.98
N LEU A 37 1.63 6.20 12.77
CA LEU A 37 2.04 4.82 13.05
C LEU A 37 1.77 3.91 11.84
N LEU A 38 0.74 4.23 11.06
CA LEU A 38 0.34 3.46 9.90
C LEU A 38 -0.10 4.38 8.77
N ILE A 39 0.41 4.11 7.58
CA ILE A 39 -0.10 4.70 6.35
C ILE A 39 -0.86 3.61 5.59
N GLN A 40 -2.10 3.91 5.21
CA GLN A 40 -2.90 3.07 4.33
C GLN A 40 -3.21 3.80 3.03
N ILE A 41 -2.98 3.12 1.92
CA ILE A 41 -3.30 3.64 0.60
C ILE A 41 -4.49 2.88 0.02
N MET A 42 -5.34 3.62 -0.69
CA MET A 42 -6.27 3.07 -1.65
C MET A 42 -5.73 3.41 -3.04
N ALA A 43 -5.33 2.39 -3.80
CA ALA A 43 -4.67 2.55 -5.10
C ALA A 43 -5.33 1.68 -6.16
N ARG A 44 -5.30 2.14 -7.40
CA ARG A 44 -5.68 1.36 -8.59
C ARG A 44 -4.44 1.03 -9.39
N GLY A 45 -4.34 -0.22 -9.82
CA GLY A 45 -3.14 -0.71 -10.48
C GLY A 45 -3.25 -2.19 -10.83
N ARG A 46 -2.13 -2.81 -11.20
CA ARG A 46 -2.07 -4.22 -11.58
C ARG A 46 -0.98 -4.95 -10.82
N VAL A 47 -1.17 -6.25 -10.64
CA VAL A 47 -0.14 -7.12 -10.06
C VAL A 47 0.69 -7.72 -11.17
N MET A 48 2.01 -7.61 -11.05
CA MET A 48 2.99 -8.21 -11.93
C MET A 48 3.91 -9.13 -11.12
N GLU A 49 4.33 -10.23 -11.72
CA GLU A 49 5.33 -11.13 -11.13
C GLU A 49 6.65 -10.91 -11.85
N GLU A 50 7.73 -10.74 -11.09
CA GLU A 50 9.10 -10.69 -11.63
C GLU A 50 10.01 -11.53 -10.72
N GLY A 51 10.44 -12.69 -11.22
CA GLY A 51 11.15 -13.68 -10.41
C GLY A 51 10.24 -14.24 -9.31
N GLU A 52 10.75 -14.31 -8.08
CA GLU A 52 10.00 -14.81 -6.91
C GLU A 52 9.21 -13.71 -6.19
N LYS A 53 9.08 -12.51 -6.77
CA LYS A 53 8.43 -11.35 -6.14
C LYS A 53 7.22 -10.90 -6.91
N HIS A 54 6.18 -10.55 -6.16
CA HIS A 54 5.03 -9.84 -6.69
C HIS A 54 5.21 -8.33 -6.52
N PHE A 55 4.81 -7.61 -7.55
CA PHE A 55 4.82 -6.16 -7.58
C PHE A 55 3.43 -5.65 -7.89
N PHE A 56 3.04 -4.57 -7.21
CA PHE A 56 1.86 -3.80 -7.57
C PHE A 56 2.30 -2.52 -8.27
N ILE A 57 1.88 -2.37 -9.52
CA ILE A 57 2.16 -1.18 -10.33
C ILE A 57 0.93 -0.30 -10.28
N ALA A 58 1.07 0.88 -9.69
CA ALA A 58 0.01 1.88 -9.66
C ALA A 58 0.60 3.22 -10.08
N GLY A 59 -0.05 3.90 -11.03
CA GLY A 59 0.46 5.17 -11.54
C GLY A 59 1.88 5.04 -12.10
N GLU A 60 2.81 5.82 -11.55
CA GLU A 60 4.24 5.77 -11.90
C GLU A 60 5.07 4.93 -10.91
N ASP A 61 4.43 4.44 -9.84
CA ASP A 61 5.08 3.74 -8.76
C ASP A 61 5.03 2.23 -8.91
N ARG A 62 6.11 1.62 -8.42
CA ARG A 62 6.26 0.18 -8.32
C ARG A 62 6.45 -0.21 -6.86
N PHE A 63 5.52 -0.99 -6.35
CA PHE A 63 5.53 -1.45 -4.98
C PHE A 63 5.83 -2.94 -4.90
N VAL A 64 6.65 -3.37 -3.95
CA VAL A 64 6.82 -4.80 -3.65
C VAL A 64 5.68 -5.26 -2.76
N LEU A 65 5.03 -6.37 -3.10
CA LEU A 65 4.01 -6.95 -2.24
C LEU A 65 4.66 -7.82 -1.16
N ILE A 66 4.24 -7.62 0.08
CA ILE A 66 4.61 -8.47 1.20
C ILE A 66 3.74 -9.72 1.16
N GLU A 67 4.39 -10.88 1.08
CA GLU A 67 3.69 -12.15 1.10
C GLU A 67 2.91 -12.33 2.41
N PRO A 68 1.61 -12.66 2.34
CA PRO A 68 0.80 -12.90 3.51
C PRO A 68 1.23 -14.22 4.19
N PRO A 69 1.04 -14.34 5.52
CA PRO A 69 1.24 -15.62 6.18
C PRO A 69 0.27 -16.68 5.61
N PRO A 70 0.57 -17.99 5.74
CA PRO A 70 -0.28 -19.06 5.20
C PRO A 70 -1.73 -19.06 5.70
N SER A 71 -2.00 -18.40 6.83
CA SER A 71 -3.33 -18.25 7.43
C SER A 71 -4.16 -17.09 6.87
N ALA A 72 -3.59 -16.25 6.01
CA ALA A 72 -4.25 -15.10 5.40
C ALA A 72 -4.57 -15.37 3.92
N PRO A 73 -5.52 -14.62 3.33
CA PRO A 73 -5.84 -14.73 1.91
C PRO A 73 -4.58 -14.53 1.04
N PRO A 74 -4.40 -15.33 -0.02
CA PRO A 74 -3.26 -15.17 -0.92
C PRO A 74 -3.31 -13.83 -1.65
N LEU A 75 -2.16 -13.38 -2.14
CA LEU A 75 -2.09 -12.21 -3.01
C LEU A 75 -2.93 -12.43 -4.29
N PRO A 76 -3.50 -11.37 -4.88
CA PRO A 76 -4.11 -11.47 -6.20
C PRO A 76 -3.08 -11.97 -7.21
N ALA A 77 -3.47 -12.92 -8.06
CA ALA A 77 -2.61 -13.43 -9.11
C ALA A 77 -2.17 -12.30 -10.07
N ALA A 78 -0.95 -12.39 -10.57
CA ALA A 78 -0.47 -11.48 -11.60
C ALA A 78 -1.40 -11.52 -12.82
N SER A 79 -1.84 -10.34 -13.25
CA SER A 79 -2.72 -10.21 -14.42
C SER A 79 -2.70 -8.78 -14.95
N ASP A 80 -3.05 -8.61 -16.23
CA ASP A 80 -3.21 -7.29 -16.85
C ASP A 80 -4.50 -6.57 -16.41
N LYS A 81 -5.32 -7.18 -15.55
CA LYS A 81 -6.56 -6.57 -15.06
C LYS A 81 -6.25 -5.58 -13.94
N GLU A 82 -6.85 -4.41 -14.02
CA GLU A 82 -6.75 -3.44 -12.93
C GLU A 82 -7.53 -3.89 -11.70
N LEU A 83 -6.90 -3.71 -10.54
CA LEU A 83 -7.42 -3.96 -9.22
C LEU A 83 -7.41 -2.65 -8.43
N SER A 84 -8.46 -2.43 -7.66
CA SER A 84 -8.46 -1.47 -6.56
C SER A 84 -8.01 -2.20 -5.30
N VAL A 85 -6.92 -1.73 -4.69
CA VAL A 85 -6.37 -2.31 -3.46
C VAL A 85 -6.43 -1.30 -2.33
N ILE A 86 -6.69 -1.80 -1.12
CA ILE A 86 -6.39 -1.13 0.12
C ILE A 86 -5.18 -1.85 0.71
N ALA A 87 -4.11 -1.13 0.95
CA ALA A 87 -2.87 -1.70 1.43
C ALA A 87 -2.24 -0.83 2.53
N SER A 88 -1.62 -1.48 3.49
CA SER A 88 -0.73 -0.81 4.44
C SER A 88 0.65 -0.64 3.83
N VAL A 89 1.24 0.53 4.04
CA VAL A 89 2.57 0.91 3.53
C VAL A 89 3.64 0.53 4.55
N ASP A 90 4.67 -0.13 4.06
CA ASP A 90 5.97 -0.27 4.72
C ASP A 90 7.01 0.46 3.84
N ASP A 91 7.31 1.69 4.25
CA ASP A 91 8.26 2.59 3.61
C ASP A 91 9.68 2.51 4.19
N SER A 92 9.98 1.46 4.96
CA SER A 92 11.33 1.20 5.47
C SER A 92 12.30 0.66 4.41
N ALA A 93 11.81 0.36 3.20
CA ALA A 93 12.57 -0.21 2.11
C ALA A 93 12.26 0.49 0.78
N ASP A 94 13.23 0.43 -0.14
CA ASP A 94 13.12 0.88 -1.51
C ASP A 94 13.32 -0.30 -2.48
N PRO A 95 12.36 -0.60 -3.38
CA PRO A 95 11.04 0.02 -3.51
C PRO A 95 10.13 -0.19 -2.29
N VAL A 96 9.22 0.76 -2.07
CA VAL A 96 8.22 0.75 -1.00
C VAL A 96 7.42 -0.55 -1.03
N ARG A 97 7.13 -1.09 0.15
CA ARG A 97 6.42 -2.36 0.30
C ARG A 97 4.96 -2.13 0.66
N LEU A 98 4.10 -2.98 0.14
CA LEU A 98 2.67 -2.99 0.42
C LEU A 98 2.24 -4.32 0.99
N LYS A 99 1.49 -4.24 2.09
CA LYS A 99 0.69 -5.36 2.59
C LYS A 99 -0.76 -5.13 2.16
N ILE A 100 -1.23 -5.91 1.19
CA ILE A 100 -2.63 -5.84 0.73
C ILE A 100 -3.54 -6.28 1.89
N VAL A 101 -4.48 -5.41 2.25
CA VAL A 101 -5.53 -5.67 3.24
C VAL A 101 -6.82 -6.09 2.54
N GLN A 102 -7.13 -5.44 1.42
CA GLN A 102 -8.27 -5.76 0.58
C GLN A 102 -7.93 -5.51 -0.88
N SER A 103 -8.45 -6.35 -1.77
CA SER A 103 -8.36 -6.15 -3.22
C SER A 103 -9.73 -6.42 -3.86
N LYS A 104 -10.05 -5.66 -4.90
CA LYS A 104 -11.27 -5.82 -5.70
C LYS A 104 -10.94 -5.56 -7.17
N PRO A 105 -11.51 -6.32 -8.12
CA PRO A 105 -11.46 -5.96 -9.52
C PRO A 105 -12.05 -4.56 -9.76
N VAL A 106 -11.45 -3.79 -10.67
CA VAL A 106 -12.07 -2.55 -11.17
C VAL A 106 -13.01 -2.96 -12.31
N GLU A 107 -14.30 -2.64 -12.17
CA GLU A 107 -15.24 -2.81 -13.27
C GLU A 107 -14.90 -1.83 -14.41
N PRO A 108 -15.02 -2.26 -15.69
CA PRO A 108 -14.69 -1.44 -16.86
C PRO A 108 -15.62 -0.24 -17.05
#